data_AF-A0A1M5F2E9-F1
#
_entry.id   AF-A0A1M5F2E9-F1
#
_cell.length_a   1.000
_cell.length_b   1.000
_cell.length_c   1.000
_cell.angle_alpha   90.00
_cell.angle_beta   90.00
_cell.angle_gamma   90.00
#
_symmetry.space_group_name_H-M   'P 1'
#
loop_
_entity.id
_entity.type
_entity.pdbx_description
1 polymer ?
#
loop_
_entity_poly.entity_id
_entity_poly.type
_entity_poly.pdbx_seq_one_letter_code
_entity_poly.pdbx_strand_id
1 'polypeptide(L)'
;MGSRLLTSLALLTLAALSTPAMAMSEGELKEMTAFIINSNGHLCADVTDIRPLRLDGQFEVTCIEYRGGSGTVRYIMNAKNGTAFPA
;
A
#
# COMPACT_ATOMS: atom_id res chain seq x y z
N MET A 1 53.69 -18.27 -10.09
CA MET A 1 52.43 -18.15 -10.86
C MET A 1 51.27 -18.42 -9.91
N GLY A 2 50.41 -17.44 -9.58
CA GLY A 2 49.30 -17.74 -8.65
C GLY A 2 48.43 -16.59 -8.13
N SER A 3 48.75 -15.31 -8.39
CA SER A 3 48.00 -14.19 -7.78
C SER A 3 47.09 -13.40 -8.72
N ARG A 4 47.06 -13.73 -10.02
CA ARG A 4 46.29 -12.97 -11.03
C ARG A 4 44.91 -13.56 -11.37
N LEU A 5 44.56 -14.73 -10.84
CA LEU A 5 43.25 -15.38 -11.11
C LEU A 5 42.15 -14.98 -10.11
N LEU A 6 42.51 -14.55 -8.89
CA LEU A 6 41.55 -14.27 -7.81
C LEU A 6 40.89 -12.88 -7.93
N THR A 7 41.55 -11.92 -8.58
CA THR A 7 41.01 -10.54 -8.72
C THR A 7 39.91 -10.44 -9.77
N SER A 8 39.84 -11.37 -10.73
CA SER A 8 38.84 -11.34 -11.80
C SER A 8 37.49 -11.92 -11.41
N LEU A 9 37.42 -12.70 -10.32
CA LEU A 9 36.16 -13.29 -9.85
C LEU A 9 35.34 -12.33 -8.97
N ALA A 10 35.98 -11.33 -8.35
CA ALA A 10 35.32 -10.42 -7.41
C ALA A 10 34.56 -9.26 -8.08
N LEU A 11 34.80 -8.97 -9.36
CA LEU A 11 34.06 -7.91 -10.08
C LEU A 11 32.73 -8.39 -10.68
N LEU A 12 32.47 -9.71 -10.77
CA LEU A 12 31.27 -10.24 -11.42
C LEU A 12 30.06 -10.39 -10.48
N THR A 13 30.22 -10.19 -9.17
CA THR A 13 29.17 -10.45 -8.16
C THR A 13 28.45 -9.20 -7.64
N LEU A 14 28.79 -8.00 -8.11
CA LEU A 14 28.24 -6.73 -7.58
C LEU A 14 27.10 -6.12 -8.42
N ALA A 15 26.50 -6.88 -9.35
CA ALA A 15 25.50 -6.37 -10.31
C ALA A 15 24.04 -6.79 -10.04
N ALA A 16 23.76 -7.50 -8.94
CA ALA A 16 22.40 -7.93 -8.61
C ALA A 16 22.00 -7.31 -7.27
N LEU A 17 21.08 -6.34 -7.28
CA LEU A 17 20.12 -6.03 -6.19
C LEU A 17 19.29 -4.75 -6.41
N SER A 18 19.30 -4.12 -7.60
CA SER A 18 18.30 -3.09 -7.92
C SER A 18 17.01 -3.75 -8.42
N THR A 19 16.28 -4.44 -7.54
CA THR A 19 14.87 -4.76 -7.85
C THR A 19 14.12 -3.43 -7.93
N PRO A 20 13.46 -3.11 -9.04
CA PRO A 20 12.57 -1.95 -9.06
C PRO A 20 11.51 -2.17 -7.98
N ALA A 21 11.40 -1.25 -7.03
CA ALA A 21 10.25 -1.20 -6.15
C ALA A 21 9.04 -1.00 -7.06
N MET A 22 8.18 -2.02 -7.19
CA MET A 22 6.95 -1.89 -7.95
C MET A 22 6.07 -0.87 -7.22
N ALA A 23 6.02 0.35 -7.75
CA ALA A 23 5.14 1.38 -7.24
C ALA A 23 3.71 1.00 -7.61
N MET A 24 2.85 0.86 -6.60
CA MET A 24 1.42 0.61 -6.79
C MET A 24 0.75 1.85 -7.40
N SER A 25 -0.16 1.65 -8.35
CA SER A 25 -0.96 2.74 -8.91
C SER A 25 -1.98 3.28 -7.89
N GLU A 26 -2.48 4.49 -8.12
CA GLU A 26 -3.54 5.06 -7.28
C GLU A 26 -4.82 4.20 -7.30
N GLY A 27 -5.15 3.62 -8.46
CA GLY A 27 -6.31 2.73 -8.61
C GLY A 27 -6.18 1.47 -7.75
N GLU A 28 -5.04 0.79 -7.83
CA GLU A 28 -4.76 -0.39 -6.99
C GLU A 28 -4.75 -0.04 -5.50
N LEU A 29 -4.21 1.13 -5.12
CA LEU A 29 -4.26 1.61 -3.74
C LEU A 29 -5.70 1.78 -3.25
N LYS A 30 -6.57 2.37 -4.07
CA LYS A 30 -7.99 2.58 -3.74
C LYS A 30 -8.74 1.26 -3.64
N GLU A 31 -8.50 0.32 -4.55
CA GLU A 31 -9.12 -1.02 -4.52
C GLU A 31 -8.69 -1.81 -3.27
N MET A 32 -7.40 -1.81 -2.95
CA MET A 32 -6.88 -2.46 -1.74
C MET A 32 -7.44 -1.81 -0.47
N THR A 33 -7.55 -0.49 -0.44
CA THR A 33 -8.12 0.26 0.69
C THR A 33 -9.60 -0.09 0.89
N ALA A 34 -10.38 -0.09 -0.19
CA ALA A 34 -11.79 -0.50 -0.16
C ALA A 34 -11.93 -1.96 0.31
N PHE A 35 -11.06 -2.86 -0.15
CA PHE A 35 -11.03 -4.26 0.28
C PHE A 35 -10.81 -4.38 1.79
N ILE A 36 -9.84 -3.67 2.36
CA ILE A 36 -9.58 -3.68 3.81
C ILE A 36 -10.82 -3.18 4.57
N ILE A 37 -11.40 -2.05 4.17
CA ILE A 37 -12.59 -1.49 4.83
C ILE A 37 -13.77 -2.47 4.76
N ASN A 38 -14.06 -3.03 3.59
CA ASN A 38 -15.17 -3.95 3.38
C ASN A 38 -14.98 -5.28 4.13
N SER A 39 -13.76 -5.81 4.17
CA SER A 39 -13.44 -7.04 4.92
C SER A 39 -13.56 -6.88 6.44
N ASN A 40 -13.52 -5.64 6.95
CA ASN A 40 -13.81 -5.32 8.35
C ASN A 40 -15.32 -5.14 8.63
N GLY A 41 -16.19 -5.38 7.65
CA GLY A 41 -17.65 -5.33 7.80
C GLY A 41 -18.28 -3.96 7.52
N HIS A 42 -17.51 -3.02 6.97
CA HIS A 42 -17.99 -1.68 6.61
C HIS A 42 -18.37 -1.60 5.13
N LEU A 43 -18.93 -0.47 4.70
CA LEU A 43 -19.31 -0.22 3.32
C LEU A 43 -18.46 0.90 2.72
N CYS A 44 -17.70 0.57 1.68
CA CYS A 44 -16.95 1.50 0.86
C CYS A 44 -17.01 1.05 -0.61
N ALA A 45 -17.86 1.72 -1.38
CA ALA A 45 -18.07 1.45 -2.80
C ALA A 45 -17.04 2.14 -3.71
N ASP A 46 -16.62 3.36 -3.34
CA ASP A 46 -15.60 4.13 -4.05
C ASP A 46 -14.77 4.95 -3.06
N VAL A 47 -13.45 4.88 -3.16
CA VAL A 47 -12.52 5.63 -2.29
C VAL A 47 -12.21 6.96 -2.95
N THR A 48 -12.69 8.05 -2.35
CA THR A 48 -12.52 9.39 -2.90
C THR A 48 -11.29 10.10 -2.37
N ASP A 49 -10.84 9.77 -1.15
CA ASP A 49 -9.67 10.39 -0.51
C ASP A 49 -9.01 9.44 0.50
N ILE A 50 -7.69 9.50 0.60
CA ILE A 50 -6.87 8.75 1.57
C ILE A 50 -5.85 9.74 2.15
N ARG A 51 -5.97 10.04 3.45
CA ARG A 51 -5.06 10.96 4.14
C ARG A 51 -4.28 10.25 5.25
N PRO A 52 -2.94 10.35 5.28
CA PRO A 52 -2.18 9.82 6.40
C PRO A 52 -2.50 10.59 7.69
N LEU A 53 -2.62 9.87 8.80
CA LEU A 53 -2.74 10.45 10.13
C LEU A 53 -1.36 10.62 10.77
N ARG A 54 -1.27 11.41 11.84
CA ARG A 54 -0.05 11.52 12.68
C ARG A 54 0.13 10.29 13.59
N LEU A 55 -0.31 9.12 13.13
CA LEU A 55 -0.21 7.84 13.80
C LEU A 55 0.35 6.85 12.77
N ASP A 56 1.39 6.14 13.18
CA ASP A 56 2.17 5.30 12.28
C ASP A 56 1.32 4.20 11.62
N GLY A 57 1.29 4.21 10.28
CA GLY A 57 0.54 3.27 9.46
C GLY A 57 -0.98 3.47 9.45
N GLN A 58 -1.49 4.58 9.99
CA GLN A 58 -2.92 4.89 10.01
C GLN A 58 -3.31 5.96 9.00
N PHE A 59 -4.46 5.76 8.39
CA PHE A 59 -5.01 6.62 7.35
C PHE A 59 -6.47 6.90 7.66
N GLU A 60 -6.89 8.12 7.41
CA GLU A 60 -8.30 8.44 7.29
C GLU A 60 -8.70 8.30 5.82
N VAL A 61 -9.74 7.52 5.57
CA VAL A 61 -10.24 7.21 4.24
C VAL A 61 -11.65 7.78 4.12
N THR A 62 -11.89 8.57 3.07
CA THR A 62 -13.24 8.99 2.70
C THR A 62 -13.74 8.11 1.57
N CYS A 63 -14.94 7.54 1.75
CA CYS A 63 -15.58 6.66 0.78
C CYS A 63 -16.99 7.15 0.43
N ILE A 64 -17.44 6.83 -0.78
CA ILE A 64 -18.86 6.71 -1.09
C ILE A 64 -19.35 5.35 -0.57
N GLU A 65 -20.39 5.35 0.25
CA GLU A 65 -20.83 4.14 0.97
C GLU A 65 -21.47 3.09 0.03
N TYR A 66 -22.35 3.55 -0.88
CA TYR A 66 -23.15 2.68 -1.76
C TYR A 66 -22.87 2.93 -3.23
N ARG A 67 -22.88 1.85 -4.05
CA ARG A 67 -22.75 1.97 -5.52
C ARG A 67 -23.92 2.78 -6.09
N GLY A 68 -23.59 3.84 -6.82
CA GLY A 68 -24.59 4.77 -7.39
C GLY A 68 -25.18 5.76 -6.38
N GLY A 69 -24.69 5.77 -5.13
CA GLY A 69 -25.02 6.78 -4.13
C GLY A 69 -24.08 7.98 -4.15
N SER A 70 -24.40 8.98 -3.33
CA SER A 70 -23.55 10.15 -3.05
C SER A 70 -23.22 10.32 -1.57
N GLY A 71 -23.72 9.40 -0.72
CA GLY A 71 -23.45 9.41 0.71
C GLY A 71 -21.97 9.14 0.98
N THR A 72 -21.32 10.06 1.68
CA THR A 72 -19.92 9.95 2.08
C THR A 72 -19.80 9.48 3.52
N VAL A 73 -18.84 8.59 3.77
CA VAL A 73 -18.48 8.08 5.09
C VAL A 73 -16.97 8.11 5.25
N ARG A 74 -16.50 8.27 6.49
CA ARG A 74 -15.07 8.27 6.83
C ARG A 74 -14.74 7.10 7.73
N TYR A 75 -13.61 6.46 7.45
CA TYR A 75 -13.05 5.37 8.24
C TYR A 75 -11.61 5.68 8.62
N ILE A 76 -11.19 5.21 9.79
CA ILE A 76 -9.77 5.09 10.12
C ILE A 76 -9.33 3.66 9.79
N MET A 77 -8.31 3.56 8.94
CA MET A 77 -7.71 2.31 8.51
C MET A 77 -6.27 2.22 9.03
N ASN A 78 -5.89 1.06 9.56
CA ASN A 78 -4.50 0.74 9.89
C ASN A 78 -3.94 -0.25 8.87
N ALA A 79 -3.06 0.24 8.00
CA ALA A 79 -2.47 -0.56 6.92
C ALA A 79 -1.49 -1.64 7.41
N LYS A 80 -1.01 -1.55 8.67
CA LYS A 80 -0.06 -2.54 9.23
C LYS A 80 -0.73 -3.83 9.66
N ASN A 81 -1.94 -3.74 10.20
CA ASN A 81 -2.69 -4.89 10.72
C ASN A 81 -4.00 -5.15 9.96
N GLY A 82 -4.31 -4.35 8.94
CA GLY A 82 -5.50 -4.53 8.09
C GLY A 82 -6.82 -4.27 8.81
N THR A 83 -6.83 -3.44 9.86
CA THR A 83 -8.07 -3.10 10.60
C THR A 83 -8.69 -1.80 10.12
N ALA A 84 -10.01 -1.69 10.22
CA ALA A 84 -10.76 -0.47 9.92
C ALA A 84 -11.95 -0.26 10.86
N PHE A 85 -12.21 1.00 11.23
CA PHE A 85 -13.34 1.40 12.08
C PHE A 85 -13.88 2.79 11.69
N PRO A 86 -15.12 3.14 12.04
CA PRO A 86 -15.68 4.47 11.77
C PRO A 86 -14.81 5.57 12.40
N ALA A 87 -14.57 6.64 11.64
CA ALA A 87 -13.77 7.79 12.08
C ALA A 87 -14.52 8.70 13.07
#